data_AF-A0A532DEY6-F1
#
_entry.id   AF-A0A532DEY6-F1
#
_cell.length_a   1.000
_cell.length_b   1.000
_cell.length_c   1.000
_cell.angle_alpha   90.00
_cell.angle_beta   90.00
_cell.angle_gamma   90.00
#
_symmetry.space_group_name_H-M   'P 1'
#
loop_
_entity.id
_entity.type
_entity.pdbx_description
1 polymer ?
#
loop_
_entity_poly.entity_id
_entity_poly.type
_entity_poly.pdbx_seq_one_letter_code
_entity_poly.pdbx_strand_id
1 'polypeptide(L)'
;MQISGHGKSDQLAQLLFGAQGSAPVGSNRRTSSDGRQDRVQISQQAKEIQRIKALADQPDDARAERIKQISRSVEAGTYNIDGRKVGDAIIRHALTDAAL
;
A
#
# COMPACT_ATOMS: atom_id res chain seq x y z
N MET A 1 21.29 47.13 21.76
CA MET A 1 20.76 45.75 21.72
C MET A 1 19.62 45.69 20.72
N GLN A 2 19.86 45.24 19.47
CA GLN A 2 18.76 44.84 18.57
C GLN A 2 19.27 43.64 17.77
N ILE A 3 18.68 42.48 18.06
CA ILE A 3 19.00 41.17 17.48
C ILE A 3 18.37 41.08 16.09
N SER A 4 19.22 41.02 15.05
CA SER A 4 18.83 40.65 13.70
C SER A 4 18.33 39.20 13.70
N GLY A 5 17.15 38.96 13.13
CA GLY A 5 16.57 37.62 13.03
C GLY A 5 15.81 37.44 11.71
N HIS A 6 16.51 37.06 10.66
CA HIS A 6 15.89 36.61 9.40
C HIS A 6 15.63 35.11 9.56
N GLY A 7 14.40 34.74 9.87
CA GLY A 7 14.00 33.36 10.13
C GLY A 7 13.61 32.62 8.86
N LYS A 8 13.82 31.30 8.85
CA LYS A 8 13.33 30.36 7.80
C LYS A 8 11.81 30.44 7.60
N SER A 9 11.08 30.99 8.58
CA SER A 9 9.65 31.28 8.53
C SER A 9 9.27 32.30 7.46
N ASP A 10 10.10 33.32 7.22
CA ASP A 10 9.79 34.36 6.23
C ASP A 10 9.92 33.79 4.80
N GLN A 11 10.87 32.88 4.59
CA GLN A 11 11.03 32.15 3.33
C GLN A 11 9.87 31.18 3.07
N LEU A 12 9.35 30.54 4.11
CA LEU A 12 8.17 29.68 4.00
C LEU A 12 6.92 30.49 3.68
N ALA A 13 6.75 31.67 4.27
CA ALA A 13 5.65 32.57 3.94
C ALA A 13 5.72 33.02 2.47
N GLN A 14 6.92 33.31 1.94
CA GLN A 14 7.07 33.74 0.54
C GLN A 14 6.80 32.61 -0.48
N LEU A 15 7.09 31.36 -0.12
CA LEU A 15 6.73 30.17 -0.92
C LEU A 15 5.24 29.82 -0.84
N LEU A 16 4.62 30.01 0.33
CA LEU A 16 3.20 29.68 0.55
C LEU A 16 2.25 30.77 0.01
N PHE A 17 2.63 32.05 0.14
CA PHE A 17 1.83 33.20 -0.28
C PHE A 17 2.18 33.71 -1.69
N GLY A 18 3.20 33.17 -2.35
CA GLY A 18 3.56 33.49 -3.74
C GLY A 18 2.48 33.13 -4.78
N ALA A 19 1.43 32.43 -4.37
CA ALA A 19 0.19 32.31 -5.12
C ALA A 19 -0.92 32.98 -4.31
N GLN A 20 -1.02 34.31 -4.33
CA GLN A 20 -2.26 35.06 -4.57
C GLN A 20 -1.97 36.58 -4.63
N GLY A 21 -2.27 37.22 -5.76
CA GLY A 21 -2.49 38.68 -5.81
C GLY A 21 -2.03 39.42 -7.07
N SER A 22 -2.88 39.44 -8.12
CA SER A 22 -3.27 40.55 -9.02
C SER A 22 -2.25 41.63 -9.45
N ALA A 23 -2.17 42.18 -10.68
CA ALA A 23 -2.79 42.13 -12.03
C ALA A 23 -2.01 43.20 -12.88
N PRO A 24 -2.35 43.58 -14.14
CA PRO A 24 -2.77 42.86 -15.36
C PRO A 24 -1.78 43.09 -16.54
N VAL A 25 -1.90 42.35 -17.66
CA VAL A 25 -1.67 42.85 -19.06
C VAL A 25 -1.88 41.70 -20.06
N GLY A 26 -2.64 42.00 -21.12
CA GLY A 26 -2.37 41.43 -22.45
C GLY A 26 -3.17 40.19 -22.85
N SER A 27 -4.23 40.43 -23.62
CA SER A 27 -5.12 39.45 -24.24
C SER A 27 -4.42 38.36 -25.08
N ASN A 28 -5.06 37.20 -25.09
CA ASN A 28 -5.00 36.12 -26.09
C ASN A 28 -3.97 35.00 -25.87
N ARG A 29 -4.36 33.98 -25.08
CA ARG A 29 -3.94 32.61 -25.35
C ARG A 29 -5.03 31.62 -24.98
N ARG A 30 -5.44 30.89 -26.02
CA ARG A 30 -6.47 29.84 -26.06
C ARG A 30 -6.28 28.85 -24.92
N THR A 31 -7.38 28.53 -24.24
CA THR A 31 -7.46 27.50 -23.21
C THR A 31 -7.22 26.12 -23.82
N SER A 32 -5.97 25.67 -23.83
CA SER A 32 -5.69 24.24 -23.84
C SER A 32 -6.11 23.71 -22.47
N SER A 33 -7.19 22.92 -22.46
CA SER A 33 -7.56 22.06 -21.34
C SER A 33 -6.44 21.03 -21.16
N ASP A 34 -5.36 21.44 -20.51
CA ASP A 34 -4.29 20.53 -20.15
C ASP A 34 -4.84 19.65 -19.03
N GLY A 35 -4.98 18.37 -19.35
CA GLY A 35 -5.63 17.38 -18.50
C GLY A 35 -5.02 17.43 -17.12
N ARG A 36 -5.85 17.69 -16.10
CA ARG A 36 -5.52 17.37 -14.71
C ARG A 36 -5.24 15.88 -14.65
N GLN A 37 -3.98 15.51 -14.83
CA GLN A 37 -3.51 14.16 -14.62
C GLN A 37 -3.40 13.98 -13.11
N ASP A 38 -4.33 13.21 -12.56
CA ASP A 38 -4.24 12.74 -11.19
C ASP A 38 -2.96 11.91 -11.03
N ARG A 39 -1.96 12.48 -10.34
CA ARG A 39 -0.71 11.76 -10.05
C ARG A 39 -0.91 10.87 -8.83
N VAL A 40 -0.99 9.57 -9.07
CA VAL A 40 -0.97 8.57 -8.00
C VAL A 40 0.48 8.37 -7.54
N GLN A 41 0.78 8.76 -6.30
CA GLN A 41 2.07 8.48 -5.66
C GLN A 41 1.94 7.26 -4.75
N ILE A 42 2.41 6.11 -5.22
CA ILE A 42 2.47 4.89 -4.40
C ILE A 42 3.65 5.01 -3.44
N SER A 43 3.37 4.84 -2.13
CA SER A 43 4.39 4.87 -1.09
C SER A 43 5.43 3.76 -1.30
N GLN A 44 6.66 3.99 -0.84
CA GLN A 44 7.72 2.98 -0.94
C GLN A 44 7.34 1.68 -0.19
N GLN A 45 6.62 1.81 0.93
CA GLN A 45 6.11 0.68 1.70
C GLN A 45 5.09 -0.16 0.91
N ALA A 46 4.17 0.48 0.18
CA ALA A 46 3.20 -0.24 -0.64
C ALA A 46 3.87 -1.01 -1.79
N LYS A 47 4.92 -0.42 -2.40
CA LYS A 47 5.73 -1.11 -3.42
C LYS A 47 6.46 -2.34 -2.84
N GLU A 48 6.95 -2.24 -1.61
CA GLU A 48 7.61 -3.36 -0.95
C GLU A 48 6.63 -4.50 -0.65
N ILE A 49 5.44 -4.18 -0.12
CA ILE A 49 4.38 -5.17 0.12
C ILE A 49 3.97 -5.85 -1.20
N GLN A 50 3.85 -5.08 -2.28
CA GLN A 50 3.52 -5.64 -3.60
C GLN A 50 4.61 -6.59 -4.11
N ARG A 51 5.89 -6.27 -3.90
CA ARG A 51 7.00 -7.16 -4.24
C ARG A 51 6.95 -8.44 -3.43
N ILE A 52 6.72 -8.35 -2.12
CA ILE A 52 6.62 -9.52 -1.23
C ILE A 52 5.45 -10.42 -1.66
N LYS A 53 4.30 -9.84 -1.99
CA LYS A 53 3.15 -10.60 -2.52
C LYS A 53 3.51 -11.32 -3.82
N ALA A 54 4.17 -10.63 -4.76
CA ALA A 54 4.59 -11.23 -6.02
C ALA A 54 5.58 -12.40 -5.85
N LEU A 55 6.40 -12.39 -4.79
CA LEU A 55 7.27 -13.51 -4.42
C LEU A 55 6.47 -14.66 -3.76
N ALA A 56 5.49 -14.33 -2.92
CA ALA A 56 4.63 -15.32 -2.26
C ALA A 56 3.68 -16.04 -3.24
N ASP A 57 3.29 -15.38 -4.33
CA ASP A 57 2.44 -15.95 -5.39
C ASP A 57 3.20 -16.88 -6.34
N GLN A 58 4.52 -17.02 -6.20
CA GLN A 58 5.31 -17.93 -7.01
C GLN A 58 4.95 -19.39 -6.71
N PRO A 59 5.00 -20.28 -7.73
CA PRO A 59 4.74 -21.69 -7.52
C PRO A 59 5.76 -22.28 -6.55
N ASP A 60 5.26 -22.86 -5.46
CA ASP A 60 6.05 -23.58 -4.46
C ASP A 60 5.86 -25.10 -4.66
N ASP A 61 6.90 -25.76 -5.17
CA ASP A 61 6.91 -27.21 -5.43
C ASP A 61 6.70 -28.02 -4.13
N ALA A 62 7.22 -27.54 -2.99
CA ALA A 62 7.03 -28.21 -1.71
C ALA A 62 5.57 -28.16 -1.28
N ARG A 63 4.88 -27.03 -1.54
CA ARG A 63 3.43 -26.91 -1.33
C ARG A 63 2.66 -27.82 -2.27
N ALA A 64 3.02 -27.90 -3.55
CA ALA A 64 2.36 -28.75 -4.52
C ALA A 64 2.43 -30.24 -4.14
N GLU A 65 3.61 -30.71 -3.73
CA GLU A 65 3.79 -32.10 -3.28
C GLU A 65 2.99 -32.38 -2.00
N ARG A 66 2.97 -31.44 -1.05
CA ARG A 66 2.16 -31.58 0.19
C ARG A 66 0.67 -31.69 -0.11
N ILE A 67 0.15 -30.91 -1.05
CA ILE A 67 -1.26 -30.98 -1.48
C ILE A 67 -1.55 -32.36 -2.07
N LYS A 68 -0.69 -32.87 -2.94
CA LYS A 68 -0.83 -34.18 -3.59
C LYS A 68 -0.84 -35.34 -2.60
N GLN A 69 -0.02 -35.26 -1.54
CA GLN A 69 -0.01 -36.26 -0.47
C GLN A 69 -1.31 -36.24 0.32
N ILE A 70 -1.78 -35.04 0.69
CA ILE A 70 -3.04 -34.89 1.42
C ILE A 70 -4.21 -35.38 0.56
N SER A 71 -4.29 -35.00 -0.72
CA SER A 71 -5.40 -35.41 -1.60
C SER A 71 -5.49 -36.93 -1.71
N ARG A 72 -4.36 -37.62 -1.90
CA ARG A 72 -4.30 -39.08 -1.91
C ARG A 72 -4.79 -39.71 -0.61
N SER A 73 -4.40 -39.15 0.55
CA SER A 73 -4.85 -39.66 1.84
C SER A 73 -6.36 -39.49 2.06
N VAL A 74 -6.93 -38.40 1.52
CA VAL A 74 -8.38 -38.13 1.56
C VAL A 74 -9.11 -39.11 0.65
N GLU A 75 -8.66 -39.29 -0.60
CA GLU A 75 -9.24 -40.24 -1.56
C GLU A 75 -9.18 -41.69 -1.05
N ALA A 76 -8.09 -42.06 -0.39
CA ALA A 76 -7.92 -43.37 0.23
C ALA A 76 -8.71 -43.55 1.54
N GLY A 77 -9.38 -42.50 2.05
CA GLY A 77 -10.10 -42.54 3.32
C GLY A 77 -9.20 -42.71 4.55
N THR A 78 -7.90 -42.44 4.42
CA THR A 78 -6.89 -42.61 5.48
C THR A 78 -6.49 -41.29 6.14
N TYR A 79 -7.04 -40.17 5.68
CA TYR A 79 -6.79 -38.86 6.25
C TYR A 79 -7.43 -38.75 7.64
N ASN A 80 -6.59 -38.68 8.68
CA ASN A 80 -7.04 -38.54 10.06
C ASN A 80 -7.13 -37.05 10.45
N ILE A 81 -8.28 -36.65 10.98
CA ILE A 81 -8.55 -35.27 11.40
C ILE A 81 -8.39 -35.15 12.91
N ASP A 82 -7.61 -34.18 13.36
CA ASP A 82 -7.48 -33.84 14.78
C ASP A 82 -8.38 -32.63 15.10
N GLY A 83 -9.44 -32.86 15.89
CA GLY A 83 -10.40 -31.83 16.27
C GLY A 83 -9.77 -30.65 17.03
N ARG A 84 -8.68 -30.87 17.78
CA ARG A 84 -7.97 -29.76 18.44
C ARG A 84 -7.29 -28.85 17.43
N LYS A 85 -6.64 -29.42 16.42
CA LYS A 85 -6.01 -28.63 15.34
C LYS A 85 -7.04 -27.80 14.57
N VAL A 86 -8.24 -28.34 14.38
CA VAL A 86 -9.35 -27.61 13.75
C VAL A 86 -9.80 -26.44 14.64
N GLY A 87 -10.02 -26.68 15.93
CA GLY A 87 -10.38 -25.63 16.89
C GLY A 87 -9.34 -24.50 16.97
N ASP A 88 -8.06 -24.86 17.07
CA ASP A 88 -6.95 -23.91 17.06
C ASP A 88 -6.92 -23.06 15.79
N ALA A 89 -7.18 -23.66 14.63
CA ALA A 89 -7.23 -22.95 13.35
C ALA A 89 -8.40 -21.95 13.29
N ILE A 90 -9.58 -22.34 13.80
CA ILE A 90 -10.76 -21.46 13.87
C ILE A 90 -10.47 -20.25 14.76
N ILE A 91 -9.96 -20.48 15.98
CA ILE A 91 -9.65 -19.41 16.93
C ILE A 91 -8.59 -18.47 16.34
N ARG A 92 -7.52 -19.04 15.77
CA ARG A 92 -6.45 -18.25 15.15
C ARG A 92 -6.98 -17.40 14.01
N HIS A 93 -7.84 -17.96 13.15
CA HIS A 93 -8.45 -17.21 12.06
C HIS A 93 -9.29 -16.05 12.58
N ALA A 94 -10.18 -16.31 13.54
CA ALA A 94 -11.04 -15.27 14.15
C ALA A 94 -10.22 -14.12 14.77
N LEU A 95 -9.11 -14.43 15.45
CA LEU A 95 -8.22 -13.41 16.03
C LEU A 95 -7.45 -12.62 14.98
N THR A 96 -7.05 -13.24 13.87
CA THR A 96 -6.29 -12.57 12.82
C THR A 96 -7.19 -11.66 11.99
N ASP A 97 -8.43 -12.10 11.72
CA ASP A 97 -9.42 -11.33 10.97
C ASP A 97 -9.90 -10.10 11.74
N ALA A 98 -10.06 -10.22 13.08
CA ALA A 98 -10.41 -9.10 13.94
C ALA A 98 -9.28 -8.05 14.12
N ALA A 99 -8.05 -8.37 13.73
CA ALA A 99 -6.88 -7.51 13.88
C ALA A 99 -6.49 -6.75 12.58
N LEU A 100 -7.19 -7.02 11.47
CA LEU A 100 -7.01 -6.38 10.16
C LEU A 100 -8.12 -5.36 9.88
#